data_AF-A0AAW3T263-F1
#
_entry.id   AF-A0AAW3T263-F1
#
_cell.length_a   1.000
_cell.length_b   1.000
_cell.length_c   1.000
_cell.angle_alpha   90.00
_cell.angle_beta   90.00
_cell.angle_gamma   90.00
#
_symmetry.space_group_name_H-M   'P 1'
#
loop_
_entity.id
_entity.type
_entity.pdbx_description
1 polymer ?
#
loop_
_entity_poly.entity_id
_entity_poly.type
_entity_poly.pdbx_seq_one_letter_code
_entity_poly.pdbx_strand_id
1 'polypeptide(L)'
;MTAPIAPISEALLDLHHIDTSSGADYDANDRTMKSITSRLSELGAMSATFNDEKDEVTLETTPLLIAIATNQMFLIKQIAKLREVPEETVRFELREFLQFRDENG
;
A
#
# COMPACT_ATOMS: atom_id res chain seq x y z
N MET A 1 -13.38 17.26 3.47
CA MET A 1 -12.87 16.48 2.32
C MET A 1 -12.46 15.12 2.86
N THR A 2 -13.04 14.03 2.35
CA THR A 2 -12.68 12.65 2.74
C THR A 2 -11.49 12.20 1.91
N ALA A 3 -10.45 11.67 2.54
CA ALA A 3 -9.32 11.07 1.81
C ALA A 3 -9.82 9.92 0.92
N PRO A 4 -9.34 9.80 -0.32
CA PRO A 4 -9.80 8.78 -1.25
C PRO A 4 -9.27 7.41 -0.81
N ILE A 5 -10.15 6.56 -0.25
CA ILE A 5 -9.79 5.28 0.36
C ILE A 5 -9.26 4.27 -0.68
N ALA A 6 -9.88 4.20 -1.87
CA ALA A 6 -9.50 3.20 -2.87
C ALA A 6 -8.05 3.35 -3.41
N PRO A 7 -7.57 4.56 -3.77
CA PRO A 7 -6.17 4.76 -4.12
C PRO A 7 -5.18 4.43 -3.00
N ILE A 8 -5.55 4.64 -1.73
CA ILE A 8 -4.71 4.28 -0.57
C ILE A 8 -4.62 2.76 -0.45
N SER A 9 -5.75 2.05 -0.59
CA SER A 9 -5.79 0.59 -0.54
C SER A 9 -5.01 -0.06 -1.70
N GLU A 10 -5.02 0.55 -2.88
CA GLU A 10 -4.22 0.08 -4.02
C GLU A 10 -2.72 0.23 -3.76
N ALA A 11 -2.29 1.42 -3.32
CA ALA A 11 -0.90 1.70 -2.98
C ALA A 11 -0.37 0.76 -1.87
N LEU A 12 -1.20 0.38 -0.91
CA LEU A 12 -0.87 -0.62 0.11
C LEU A 12 -0.69 -2.03 -0.46
N LEU A 13 -1.49 -2.45 -1.44
CA LEU A 13 -1.34 -3.76 -2.10
C LEU A 13 -0.04 -3.81 -2.90
N ASP A 14 0.30 -2.74 -3.60
CA ASP A 14 1.57 -2.62 -4.32
C ASP A 14 2.76 -2.69 -3.36
N LEU A 15 2.68 -2.02 -2.19
CA LEU A 15 3.72 -2.03 -1.17
C LEU A 15 4.00 -3.46 -0.67
N HIS A 16 2.96 -4.21 -0.34
CA HIS A 16 3.09 -5.59 0.14
C HIS A 16 3.63 -6.55 -0.92
N HIS A 17 3.40 -6.27 -2.21
CA HIS A 17 3.92 -7.08 -3.30
C HIS A 17 5.45 -6.95 -3.43
N ILE A 18 5.99 -5.74 -3.25
CA ILE A 18 7.44 -5.50 -3.25
C ILE A 18 8.13 -6.31 -2.16
N ASP A 19 7.58 -6.31 -0.95
CA ASP A 19 8.12 -7.01 0.22
C ASP A 19 8.18 -8.54 0.00
N THR A 20 7.21 -9.09 -0.75
CA THR A 20 7.20 -10.52 -1.10
C THR A 20 8.11 -10.90 -2.27
N SER A 21 8.47 -9.94 -3.14
CA SER A 21 9.36 -10.15 -4.30
C SER A 21 10.86 -10.17 -3.92
N SER A 22 11.19 -11.03 -2.96
CA SER A 22 12.56 -11.25 -2.48
C SER A 22 13.43 -11.94 -3.54
N GLY A 23 13.98 -11.17 -4.48
CA GLY A 23 14.93 -11.67 -5.48
C GLY A 23 15.17 -10.78 -6.70
N ALA A 24 14.37 -9.73 -6.92
CA ALA A 24 14.52 -8.83 -8.05
C ALA A 24 15.26 -7.54 -7.69
N ASP A 25 16.07 -7.08 -8.64
CA ASP A 25 16.78 -5.80 -8.75
C ASP A 25 16.46 -4.75 -7.65
N TYR A 26 17.38 -4.60 -6.70
CA TYR A 26 17.26 -3.69 -5.54
C TYR A 26 16.92 -2.25 -5.96
N ASP A 27 17.49 -1.77 -7.06
CA ASP A 27 17.28 -0.41 -7.56
C ASP A 27 15.86 -0.23 -8.13
N ALA A 28 15.29 -1.28 -8.71
CA ALA A 28 13.89 -1.26 -9.17
C ALA A 28 12.92 -1.24 -7.99
N ASN A 29 13.22 -2.01 -6.94
CA ASN A 29 12.41 -2.05 -5.73
C ASN A 29 12.47 -0.72 -4.96
N ASP A 30 13.64 -0.09 -4.83
CA ASP A 30 13.81 1.23 -4.19
C ASP A 30 13.03 2.34 -4.92
N ARG A 31 13.11 2.37 -6.26
CA ARG A 31 12.32 3.33 -7.06
C ARG A 31 10.81 3.12 -6.91
N THR A 32 10.36 1.86 -6.92
CA THR A 32 8.94 1.54 -6.77
C THR A 32 8.45 1.88 -5.36
N MET A 33 9.23 1.57 -4.33
CA MET A 33 8.96 1.94 -2.94
C MET A 33 8.84 3.45 -2.78
N LYS A 34 9.78 4.24 -3.31
CA LYS A 34 9.72 5.71 -3.29
C LYS A 34 8.49 6.26 -4.02
N SER A 35 8.11 5.65 -5.14
CA SER A 35 6.90 6.03 -5.87
C SER A 35 5.63 5.79 -5.05
N ILE A 36 5.54 4.65 -4.37
CA ILE A 36 4.37 4.29 -3.55
C ILE A 36 4.27 5.19 -2.31
N THR A 37 5.38 5.46 -1.63
CA THR A 37 5.38 6.35 -0.46
C THR A 37 5.06 7.80 -0.84
N SER A 38 5.53 8.30 -1.99
CA SER A 38 5.11 9.59 -2.54
C SER A 38 3.60 9.63 -2.78
N ARG A 39 3.04 8.59 -3.42
CA ARG A 39 1.60 8.49 -3.69
C ARG A 39 0.79 8.46 -2.40
N LEU A 40 1.22 7.71 -1.38
CA LEU A 40 0.55 7.70 -0.07
C LEU A 40 0.61 9.06 0.64
N SER A 41 1.70 9.81 0.47
CA SER A 41 1.82 11.18 0.98
C SER A 41 0.85 12.15 0.30
N GLU A 42 0.77 12.11 -1.04
CA GLU A 42 -0.16 12.92 -1.84
C GLU A 42 -1.63 12.65 -1.51
N LEU A 43 -1.96 11.40 -1.15
CA LEU A 43 -3.30 11.00 -0.74
C LEU A 43 -3.61 11.35 0.73
N GLY A 44 -2.67 11.97 1.45
CA GLY A 44 -2.80 12.32 2.86
C GLY A 44 -2.77 11.12 3.82
N ALA A 45 -2.29 9.96 3.35
CA ALA A 45 -2.18 8.73 4.14
C ALA A 45 -0.84 8.66 4.89
N MET A 46 0.20 9.34 4.39
CA MET A 46 1.46 9.58 5.08
C MET A 46 1.69 11.09 5.19
N SER A 47 2.41 11.53 6.23
CA SER A 47 2.95 12.88 6.29
C SER A 47 4.46 12.82 6.45
N ALA A 48 5.18 13.74 5.82
CA ALA A 48 6.60 13.92 6.03
C ALA A 48 6.80 15.18 6.86
N THR A 49 7.33 15.03 8.07
CA THR A 49 7.76 16.16 8.91
C THR A 49 9.27 16.29 8.78
N PHE A 50 9.70 17.42 8.23
CA PHE A 50 11.12 17.77 8.17
C PHE A 50 11.57 18.30 9.53
N ASN A 51 12.63 17.72 10.08
CA ASN A 51 13.23 18.20 11.32
C ASN A 51 14.50 18.98 11.00
N ASP A 52 14.37 20.31 10.97
CA ASP A 52 15.48 21.25 10.69
C ASP A 52 16.67 21.10 11.65
N GLU A 53 16.45 20.60 12.88
CA GLU A 53 17.52 20.47 13.88
C GLU A 53 18.37 19.20 13.67
N LYS A 54 17.83 18.20 12.95
CA LYS A 54 18.49 16.91 12.74
C LYS A 54 18.84 16.62 11.28
N ASP A 55 18.41 17.49 10.36
CA ASP A 55 18.52 17.25 8.91
C ASP A 55 17.90 15.89 8.52
N GLU A 56 16.82 15.52 9.21
CA GLU A 56 16.14 14.23 9.08
C GLU A 56 14.69 14.42 8.62
N VAL A 57 14.26 13.57 7.68
CA VAL A 57 12.86 13.46 7.26
C VAL A 57 12.19 12.37 8.09
N THR A 58 11.21 12.74 8.92
CA THR A 58 10.38 11.76 9.62
C THR A 58 9.13 11.48 8.78
N LEU A 59 8.90 10.21 8.46
CA LEU A 59 7.65 9.77 7.85
C LEU A 59 6.69 9.36 8.95
N GLU A 60 5.60 10.12 9.13
CA GLU A 60 4.53 9.79 10.04
C GLU A 60 3.39 9.08 9.31
N THR A 61 3.11 7.86 9.74
CA THR A 61 1.95 7.08 9.30
C THR A 61 0.68 7.67 9.90
N THR A 62 -0.30 8.04 9.08
CA THR A 62 -1.55 8.58 9.61
C THR A 62 -2.41 7.46 10.25
N PRO A 63 -3.27 7.78 11.24
CA PRO A 63 -4.22 6.82 11.78
C PRO A 63 -5.13 6.19 10.71
N LEU A 64 -5.41 6.94 9.63
CA LEU A 64 -6.18 6.44 8.48
C LEU A 64 -5.43 5.30 7.77
N LEU A 65 -4.15 5.48 7.50
CA LEU A 65 -3.32 4.46 6.86
C LEU A 65 -3.21 3.19 7.71
N ILE A 66 -3.06 3.35 9.04
CA ILE A 66 -3.07 2.22 9.99
C ILE A 66 -4.42 1.48 9.94
N ALA A 67 -5.54 2.20 9.97
CA ALA A 67 -6.87 1.61 9.95
C ALA A 67 -7.15 0.87 8.62
N ILE A 68 -6.74 1.44 7.48
CA ILE A 68 -6.90 0.81 6.17
C ILE A 68 -6.03 -0.44 6.09
N ALA A 69 -4.74 -0.35 6.42
CA ALA A 69 -3.81 -1.49 6.35
C ALA A 69 -4.26 -2.66 7.25
N THR A 70 -4.72 -2.36 8.48
CA THR A 70 -5.20 -3.37 9.42
C THR A 70 -6.45 -4.08 8.90
N ASN A 71 -7.44 -3.32 8.42
CA ASN A 71 -8.67 -3.89 7.86
C ASN A 71 -8.38 -4.72 6.60
N GLN A 72 -7.51 -4.23 5.73
CA GLN A 72 -7.14 -4.91 4.49
C GLN A 72 -6.42 -6.23 4.77
N MET A 73 -5.46 -6.24 5.70
CA MET A 73 -4.76 -7.47 6.11
C MET A 73 -5.71 -8.48 6.76
N PHE A 74 -6.67 -8.02 7.58
CA PHE A 74 -7.70 -8.89 8.14
C PHE A 74 -8.58 -9.52 7.05
N LEU A 75 -9.08 -8.72 6.10
CA LEU A 75 -9.94 -9.20 5.01
C LEU A 75 -9.23 -10.22 4.12
N ILE A 76 -7.98 -9.94 3.72
CA ILE A 76 -7.16 -10.86 2.93
C ILE A 76 -7.04 -12.21 3.63
N LYS A 77 -6.74 -12.22 4.94
CA LYS A 77 -6.64 -13.44 5.74
C LYS A 77 -7.95 -14.22 5.80
N GLN A 78 -9.09 -13.55 5.99
CA GLN A 78 -10.38 -14.22 6.03
C GLN A 78 -10.76 -14.83 4.68
N ILE A 79 -10.53 -14.11 3.58
CA ILE A 79 -10.83 -14.58 2.22
C ILE A 79 -9.94 -15.77 1.87
N ALA A 80 -8.64 -15.68 2.16
CA ALA A 80 -7.67 -16.76 1.94
C ALA A 80 -8.07 -18.03 2.70
N LYS A 81 -8.44 -17.89 3.98
CA LYS A 81 -8.92 -19.00 4.81
C LYS A 81 -10.23 -19.59 4.29
N LEU A 82 -11.19 -18.77 3.90
CA LEU A 82 -12.49 -19.22 3.39
C LEU A 82 -12.37 -19.98 2.06
N ARG A 83 -11.44 -19.55 1.20
CA ARG A 83 -11.22 -20.13 -0.13
C ARG A 83 -10.14 -21.22 -0.17
N GLU A 84 -9.46 -21.46 0.95
CA GLU A 84 -8.33 -22.39 1.05
C GLU A 84 -7.21 -22.11 0.04
N VAL A 85 -6.96 -20.82 -0.24
CA VAL A 85 -5.88 -20.37 -1.15
C VAL A 85 -4.83 -19.57 -0.39
N PRO A 86 -3.59 -19.47 -0.90
CA PRO A 86 -2.58 -18.57 -0.34
C PRO A 86 -3.07 -17.12 -0.31
N GLU A 87 -2.71 -16.38 0.75
CA GLU A 87 -3.03 -14.94 0.85
C GLU A 87 -2.52 -14.13 -0.34
N GLU A 88 -1.41 -14.56 -0.94
CA GLU A 88 -0.81 -13.93 -2.12
C GLU A 88 -1.72 -14.01 -3.35
N THR A 89 -2.42 -15.13 -3.54
CA THR A 89 -3.43 -15.27 -4.60
C THR A 89 -4.56 -14.26 -4.42
N VAL A 90 -5.05 -14.10 -3.19
CA VAL A 90 -6.09 -13.11 -2.88
C VAL A 90 -5.60 -11.68 -3.13
N ARG A 91 -4.36 -11.36 -2.71
CA ARG A 91 -3.76 -10.04 -2.96
C ARG A 91 -3.67 -9.72 -4.44
N PHE A 92 -3.22 -10.68 -5.25
CA PHE A 92 -3.09 -10.54 -6.69
C PHE A 92 -4.45 -10.27 -7.36
N GLU A 93 -5.46 -11.10 -7.06
CA GLU A 93 -6.80 -10.93 -7.63
C GLU A 93 -7.46 -9.60 -7.20
N LEU A 94 -7.27 -9.18 -5.94
CA LEU A 94 -7.78 -7.88 -5.46
C LEU A 94 -7.12 -6.70 -6.18
N ARG A 95 -5.85 -6.81 -6.54
CA ARG A 95 -5.13 -5.80 -7.31
C ARG A 95 -5.66 -5.70 -8.74
N GLU A 96 -5.80 -6.84 -9.43
CA GLU A 96 -6.37 -6.88 -10.79
C GLU A 96 -7.78 -6.27 -10.82
N PHE A 97 -8.60 -6.59 -9.82
CA PHE A 97 -9.94 -6.02 -9.70
C PHE A 97 -9.94 -4.49 -9.57
N LEU A 98 -9.01 -3.93 -8.79
CA LEU A 98 -8.91 -2.48 -8.60
C LEU A 98 -8.41 -1.76 -9.86
N GLN A 99 -7.43 -2.34 -10.56
CA GLN A 99 -6.92 -1.81 -11.83
C GLN A 99 -8.00 -1.83 -12.91
N PHE A 100 -8.75 -2.93 -13.03
CA PHE A 100 -9.87 -3.03 -13.96
C PHE A 100 -10.94 -1.96 -13.71
N ARG A 101 -11.20 -1.61 -12.44
CA ARG A 101 -12.16 -0.55 -12.09
C ARG A 101 -11.69 0.83 -12.53
N ASP A 102 -10.41 1.16 -12.35
CA ASP A 102 -9.87 2.46 -12.74
C ASP A 102 -9.79 2.63 -14.28
N GLU A 103 -9.69 1.54 -15.04
CA GLU A 103 -9.75 1.56 -16.50
C GLU A 103 -11.19 1.70 -17.07
N ASN A 104 -12.22 1.40 -16.26
CA ASN A 104 -13.61 1.28 -16.71
C ASN A 104 -14.63 2.12 -15.91
N GLY A 105 -14.16 3.01 -15.03
CA GLY A 105 -14.96 3.90 -14.18
C GLY A 105 -14.64 5.38 -14.42
#